data_AF-B1YA31-F1
#
_entry.id   AF-B1YA31-F1
#
_cell.length_a   1.000
_cell.length_b   1.000
_cell.length_c   1.000
_cell.angle_alpha   90.00
_cell.angle_beta   90.00
_cell.angle_gamma   90.00
#
_symmetry.space_group_name_H-M   'P 1'
#
loop_
_entity.id
_entity.type
_entity.pdbx_description
1 polymer ?
#
loop_
_entity_poly.entity_id
_entity_poly.type
_entity_poly.pdbx_seq_one_letter_code
_entity_poly.pdbx_strand_id
1 'polypeptide(L)'
;MSCPKCGSREVALLPSNEFLCRRCGHRWAIPHVDYTWIETDIKKAKLFEKYIDAPAESCEELLAQLMKELDEKNARLLAAKILIQRAERRKLSKAELARLYSDAERCFQ
;
A
#
# COMPACT_ATOMS: atom_id res chain seq x y z
N MET A 1 -28.84 2.48 5.23
CA MET A 1 -28.39 3.56 4.33
C MET A 1 -29.42 4.69 4.37
N SER A 2 -28.98 5.95 4.31
CA SER A 2 -29.86 7.12 4.29
C SER A 2 -29.59 7.95 3.04
N CYS A 3 -30.60 8.65 2.53
CA CYS A 3 -30.44 9.57 1.42
C CYS A 3 -29.48 10.70 1.81
N PRO A 4 -28.40 10.95 1.05
CA PRO A 4 -27.42 11.99 1.37
C PRO A 4 -28.01 13.41 1.28
N LYS A 5 -29.12 13.58 0.52
CA LYS A 5 -29.75 14.89 0.31
C LYS A 5 -30.76 15.27 1.39
N CYS A 6 -31.57 14.31 1.88
CA CYS A 6 -32.69 14.61 2.78
C CYS A 6 -32.71 13.77 4.07
N GLY A 7 -31.72 12.89 4.27
CA GLY A 7 -31.61 12.03 5.45
C GLY A 7 -32.65 10.90 5.55
N SER A 8 -33.59 10.80 4.61
CA SER A 8 -34.62 9.75 4.60
C SER A 8 -34.00 8.35 4.49
N ARG A 9 -34.55 7.39 5.21
CA ARG A 9 -34.19 5.97 5.11
C ARG A 9 -34.96 5.22 4.01
N GLU A 10 -35.91 5.89 3.36
CA GLU A 10 -36.69 5.33 2.24
C GLU A 10 -35.85 5.36 0.96
N VAL A 11 -34.93 4.39 0.83
CA VAL A 11 -34.03 4.24 -0.30
C VAL A 11 -34.34 2.92 -1.01
N ALA A 12 -34.44 2.95 -2.33
CA ALA A 12 -34.61 1.78 -3.20
C ALA A 12 -33.41 1.64 -4.14
N LEU A 13 -33.06 0.40 -4.47
CA LEU A 13 -32.05 0.08 -5.48
C LEU A 13 -32.73 -0.07 -6.84
N LEU A 14 -32.23 0.64 -7.85
CA LEU A 14 -32.72 0.54 -9.23
C LEU A 14 -31.90 -0.49 -10.04
N PRO A 15 -32.49 -1.11 -11.08
CA PRO A 15 -31.75 -2.01 -11.99
C PRO A 15 -30.56 -1.37 -12.70
N SER A 16 -30.51 -0.03 -12.76
CA SER A 16 -29.39 0.74 -13.29
C SER A 16 -28.18 0.83 -12.35
N ASN A 17 -28.18 0.10 -11.22
CA ASN A 17 -27.15 0.18 -10.18
C ASN A 17 -27.05 1.59 -9.53
N GLU A 18 -28.18 2.26 -9.38
CA GLU A 18 -28.31 3.53 -8.66
C GLU A 18 -29.23 3.35 -7.45
N PHE A 19 -28.95 4.09 -6.38
CA PHE A 19 -29.87 4.30 -5.28
C PHE A 19 -30.84 5.44 -5.62
N LEU A 20 -32.12 5.25 -5.32
CA LEU A 20 -33.19 6.25 -5.43
C LEU A 20 -33.79 6.50 -4.04
N CYS A 21 -33.86 7.75 -3.61
CA CYS A 21 -34.67 8.12 -2.46
C CYS A 21 -36.14 8.26 -2.87
N ARG A 22 -37.03 7.46 -2.27
CA ARG A 22 -38.48 7.53 -2.54
C ARG A 22 -39.13 8.81 -2.02
N ARG A 23 -38.52 9.46 -1.02
CA ARG A 23 -39.05 10.69 -0.40
C ARG A 23 -38.76 11.96 -1.22
N CYS A 24 -37.53 12.12 -1.72
CA CYS A 24 -37.11 13.35 -2.42
C CYS A 24 -36.73 13.14 -3.89
N GLY A 25 -36.80 11.91 -4.40
CA GLY A 25 -36.49 11.56 -5.79
C GLY A 25 -35.00 11.60 -6.16
N HIS A 26 -34.11 11.93 -5.22
CA HIS A 26 -32.67 12.01 -5.49
C HIS A 26 -32.10 10.63 -5.84
N ARG A 27 -31.26 10.60 -6.89
CA ARG A 27 -30.54 9.40 -7.35
C ARG A 27 -29.05 9.57 -7.15
N TRP A 28 -28.37 8.52 -6.71
CA TRP A 28 -26.91 8.49 -6.61
C TRP A 28 -26.37 7.09 -6.90
N ALA A 29 -25.18 7.01 -7.48
CA ALA A 29 -24.55 5.73 -7.79
C ALA A 29 -24.26 4.92 -6.53
N ILE A 30 -24.24 3.59 -6.67
CA ILE A 30 -23.69 2.73 -5.62
C ILE A 30 -22.21 3.10 -5.43
N PRO A 31 -21.74 3.32 -4.19
CA PRO A 31 -20.32 3.52 -3.94
C PRO A 31 -19.54 2.30 -4.43
N HIS A 32 -18.68 2.49 -5.43
CA HIS A 32 -17.72 1.48 -5.80
C HIS A 32 -16.60 1.46 -4.77
N VAL A 33 -16.28 0.29 -4.24
CA VAL A 33 -15.11 0.10 -3.41
C VAL A 33 -13.89 0.17 -4.33
N ASP A 34 -12.98 1.10 -4.03
CA ASP A 34 -11.69 1.17 -4.69
C ASP A 34 -10.83 -0.01 -4.22
N TYR A 35 -10.44 -0.88 -5.15
CA TYR A 35 -9.59 -2.05 -4.88
C TYR A 35 -8.13 -1.84 -5.31
N THR A 36 -7.75 -0.66 -5.79
CA THR A 36 -6.37 -0.37 -6.23
C THR A 36 -5.35 -0.53 -5.10
N TRP A 37 -5.77 -0.34 -3.85
CA TRP A 37 -4.93 -0.60 -2.67
C TRP A 37 -4.58 -2.09 -2.54
N ILE A 38 -5.49 -3.00 -2.88
CA ILE A 38 -5.26 -4.45 -2.86
C ILE A 38 -4.21 -4.82 -3.91
N GLU A 39 -4.35 -4.29 -5.13
CA GLU A 39 -3.40 -4.53 -6.21
C GLU A 39 -2.00 -4.08 -5.83
N THR A 40 -1.91 -2.90 -5.21
CA THR A 40 -0.65 -2.34 -4.70
C THR A 40 -0.02 -3.23 -3.63
N ASP A 41 -0.81 -3.74 -2.69
CA ASP A 41 -0.30 -4.59 -1.61
C ASP A 41 0.11 -5.98 -2.10
N ILE A 42 -0.65 -6.57 -3.04
CA ILE A 42 -0.22 -7.80 -3.73
C ILE A 42 1.11 -7.57 -4.45
N LYS A 43 1.26 -6.43 -5.12
CA LYS A 43 2.49 -6.07 -5.83
C LYS A 43 3.68 -5.94 -4.86
N LYS A 44 3.50 -5.25 -3.73
CA LYS A 44 4.53 -5.14 -2.67
C LYS A 44 4.93 -6.51 -2.13
N ALA A 45 3.98 -7.42 -1.90
CA ALA A 45 4.26 -8.76 -1.40
C ALA A 45 5.14 -9.55 -2.39
N LYS A 46 4.81 -9.52 -3.69
CA LYS A 46 5.63 -10.16 -4.73
C LYS A 46 7.04 -9.58 -4.81
N LEU A 47 7.17 -8.26 -4.75
CA LEU A 47 8.47 -7.58 -4.73
C LEU A 47 9.25 -7.93 -3.47
N PHE A 48 8.60 -7.99 -2.31
CA PHE A 48 9.23 -8.42 -1.06
C PHE A 48 9.86 -9.81 -1.20
N GLU A 49 9.10 -10.80 -1.64
CA GLU A 49 9.59 -12.17 -1.83
C GLU A 49 10.73 -12.24 -2.84
N LYS A 50 10.64 -11.47 -3.94
CA LYS A 50 11.69 -11.41 -4.96
C LYS A 50 13.01 -10.86 -4.40
N TYR A 51 12.94 -9.83 -3.57
CA TYR A 51 14.13 -9.12 -3.12
C TYR A 51 14.61 -9.54 -1.73
N ILE A 52 13.83 -10.23 -0.90
CA ILE A 52 14.26 -10.53 0.49
C ILE A 52 15.55 -11.37 0.54
N ASP A 53 15.68 -12.37 -0.34
CA ASP A 53 16.85 -13.27 -0.37
C ASP A 53 17.82 -12.97 -1.52
N ALA A 54 17.57 -11.92 -2.30
CA ALA A 54 18.47 -11.49 -3.37
C ALA A 54 19.84 -11.00 -2.83
N PRO A 55 20.91 -11.00 -3.66
CA PRO A 55 22.22 -10.48 -3.28
C PRO A 55 22.14 -9.04 -2.76
N ALA A 56 23.13 -8.65 -1.94
CA ALA A 56 23.16 -7.34 -1.30
C ALA A 56 23.46 -6.22 -2.33
N GLU A 57 22.40 -5.64 -2.87
CA GLU A 57 22.39 -4.33 -3.54
C GLU A 57 22.44 -3.20 -2.49
N SER A 58 23.01 -2.05 -2.81
CA SER A 58 22.95 -0.87 -1.93
C SER A 58 21.49 -0.44 -1.69
N CYS A 59 21.22 0.36 -0.64
CA CYS A 59 19.88 0.93 -0.42
C CYS A 59 19.40 1.67 -1.69
N GLU A 60 20.30 2.39 -2.38
CA GLU A 60 19.98 3.15 -3.57
C GLU A 60 19.63 2.26 -4.76
N GLU A 61 20.39 1.17 -4.96
CA GLU A 61 20.13 0.20 -6.03
C GLU A 61 18.79 -0.50 -5.81
N LEU A 62 18.51 -0.98 -4.59
CA LEU A 62 17.24 -1.60 -4.25
C LEU A 62 16.07 -0.62 -4.46
N LEU A 63 16.24 0.63 -4.01
CA LEU A 63 15.22 1.67 -4.17
C LEU A 63 14.97 1.97 -5.66
N ALA A 64 16.02 2.09 -6.48
CA ALA A 64 15.90 2.33 -7.91
C ALA A 64 15.17 1.19 -8.64
N GLN A 65 15.33 -0.06 -8.20
CA GLN A 65 14.57 -1.19 -8.74
C GLN A 65 13.09 -1.13 -8.32
N LEU A 66 12.81 -0.82 -7.06
CA LEU A 66 11.43 -0.75 -6.55
C LEU A 66 10.64 0.42 -7.15
N MET A 67 11.28 1.56 -7.41
CA MET A 67 10.66 2.74 -8.03
C MET A 67 10.23 2.53 -9.49
N LYS A 68 10.70 1.47 -10.16
CA LYS A 68 10.18 1.08 -11.49
C LYS A 68 8.76 0.54 -11.42
N GLU A 69 8.35 0.08 -10.25
CA GLU A 69 7.15 -0.72 -10.04
C GLU A 69 6.19 -0.07 -9.03
N LEU A 70 6.68 0.77 -8.14
CA LEU A 70 5.94 1.42 -7.06
C LEU A 70 6.18 2.93 -7.08
N ASP A 71 5.24 3.69 -6.53
CA ASP A 71 5.51 5.08 -6.18
C ASP A 71 6.62 5.19 -5.13
N GLU A 72 7.22 6.38 -5.03
CA GLU A 72 8.36 6.63 -4.16
C GLU A 72 8.09 6.28 -2.69
N LYS A 73 6.89 6.62 -2.18
CA LYS A 73 6.53 6.35 -0.79
C LYS A 73 6.49 4.85 -0.51
N ASN A 74 5.83 4.10 -1.37
CA ASN A 74 5.69 2.65 -1.25
C ASN A 74 7.03 1.94 -1.50
N ALA A 75 7.85 2.42 -2.43
CA ALA A 75 9.19 1.90 -2.70
C ALA A 75 10.11 2.07 -1.48
N ARG A 76 10.18 3.26 -0.86
CA ARG A 76 10.99 3.53 0.34
C ARG A 76 10.58 2.64 1.51
N LEU A 77 9.28 2.52 1.77
CA LEU A 77 8.76 1.66 2.85
C LEU A 77 9.12 0.18 2.64
N LEU A 78 9.00 -0.30 1.40
CA LEU A 78 9.31 -1.69 1.08
C LEU A 78 10.83 -1.96 1.14
N ALA A 79 11.65 -1.04 0.65
CA ALA A 79 13.11 -1.12 0.74
C ALA A 79 13.57 -1.24 2.21
N ALA A 80 13.07 -0.35 3.08
CA ALA A 80 13.38 -0.38 4.51
C ALA A 80 12.99 -1.72 5.15
N LYS A 81 11.79 -2.22 4.84
CA LYS A 81 11.31 -3.53 5.34
C LYS A 81 12.23 -4.67 4.91
N ILE A 82 12.63 -4.72 3.64
CA ILE A 82 13.53 -5.75 3.09
C ILE A 82 14.88 -5.71 3.80
N LEU A 83 15.47 -4.51 3.96
CA LEU A 83 16.78 -4.34 4.59
C LEU A 83 16.77 -4.78 6.06
N ILE A 84 15.75 -4.38 6.83
CA ILE A 84 15.60 -4.79 8.23
C ILE A 84 15.45 -6.32 8.33
N GLN A 85 14.57 -6.92 7.52
CA GLN A 85 14.33 -8.36 7.55
C GLN A 85 15.55 -9.18 7.11
N ARG A 86 16.34 -8.68 6.14
CA ARG A 86 17.64 -9.26 5.78
C ARG A 86 18.62 -9.21 6.95
N ALA A 87 18.65 -8.09 7.67
CA ALA A 87 19.52 -7.92 8.83
C ALA A 87 19.19 -8.93 9.94
N GLU A 88 17.89 -9.08 10.23
CA GLU A 88 17.37 -10.03 11.22
C GLU A 88 17.65 -11.50 10.81
N ARG A 89 17.37 -11.88 9.55
CA ARG A 89 17.58 -13.25 9.05
C ARG A 89 19.04 -13.68 9.09
N ARG A 90 19.98 -12.75 8.88
CA ARG A 90 21.42 -13.03 8.87
C ARG A 90 22.00 -13.22 10.28
N LYS A 91 21.18 -13.15 11.35
CA LYS A 91 21.64 -13.20 12.77
C LYS A 91 22.85 -12.29 13.01
N LEU A 92 22.84 -11.12 12.37
CA LEU A 92 23.96 -10.20 12.40
C LEU A 92 24.26 -9.80 13.84
N SER A 93 25.55 -9.61 14.13
CA SER A 93 25.96 -9.09 15.42
C SER A 93 25.33 -7.72 15.66
N LYS A 94 25.14 -7.32 16.93
CA LYS A 94 24.54 -6.01 17.28
C LYS A 94 25.20 -4.83 16.54
N ALA A 95 26.51 -4.93 16.25
CA ALA A 95 27.26 -3.90 15.54
C ALA A 95 26.86 -3.78 14.04
N GLU A 96 26.67 -4.91 13.37
CA GLU A 96 26.24 -4.95 11.98
C GLU A 96 24.77 -4.52 11.81
N LEU A 97 23.93 -4.88 12.78
CA LEU A 97 22.54 -4.42 12.85
C LEU A 97 22.48 -2.88 13.00
N ALA A 98 23.29 -2.32 13.91
CA ALA A 98 23.38 -0.87 14.13
C ALA A 98 23.86 -0.11 12.87
N ARG A 99 24.80 -0.70 12.12
CA ARG A 99 25.26 -0.10 10.85
C ARG A 99 24.14 -0.07 9.81
N LEU A 100 23.36 -1.14 9.68
CA LEU A 100 22.22 -1.19 8.76
C LEU A 100 21.09 -0.23 9.15
N TYR A 101 20.81 -0.05 10.43
CA TYR A 101 19.87 0.99 10.89
C TYR A 101 20.36 2.39 10.55
N SER A 102 21.66 2.69 10.74
CA SER A 102 22.23 3.98 10.34
C SER A 102 22.16 4.22 8.82
N ASP A 103 22.41 3.19 8.02
CA ASP A 103 22.30 3.29 6.56
C ASP A 103 20.83 3.44 6.13
N ALA A 104 19.89 2.79 6.82
CA ALA A 104 18.45 2.97 6.58
C ALA A 104 17.96 4.38 6.94
N GLU A 105 18.43 4.96 8.05
CA GLU A 105 18.12 6.35 8.43
C GLU A 105 18.58 7.37 7.38
N ARG A 106 19.73 7.13 6.74
CA ARG A 106 20.22 8.00 5.64
C ARG A 106 19.32 7.97 4.41
N CYS A 107 18.57 6.89 4.18
CA CYS A 107 17.60 6.82 3.09
C CYS A 107 16.31 7.64 3.37
N PHE A 108 16.16 8.20 4.57
CA PHE A 108 15.04 9.09 4.97
C PHE A 108 15.41 10.58 5.09
N GLN A 109 16.69 10.93 4.94
CA GLN A 109 17.14 12.32 4.74
C GLN A 109 17.07 12.71 3.26
#